data_AF-A0A7K5KLH6-F1
#
_entry.id   AF-A0A7K5KLH6-F1
#
_cell.length_a   1.000
_cell.length_b   1.000
_cell.length_c   1.000
_cell.angle_alpha   90.00
_cell.angle_beta   90.00
_cell.angle_gamma   90.00
#
_symmetry.space_group_name_H-M   'P 1'
#
loop_
_entity.id
_entity.type
_entity.pdbx_description
1 polymer ?
#
loop_
_entity_poly.entity_id
_entity_poly.type
_entity_poly.pdbx_seq_one_letter_code
_entity_poly.pdbx_strand_id
1 'polypeptide(L)'
;SPRRAPGTAARVPCRVSSVLNRDAKQFGKQHMFDASEETCWNSDQGTCQWVTLDFPRPVKVSQLHVQFQGGFSSRLCTLEGCKAGEELVKISELYPQDSHAMQISFTTKTVLDKLKITFENSTDFFGRIVVYHLGVLGERL
;
A
#
# COMPACT_ATOMS: atom_id res chain seq x y z
N SER A 1 30.65 9.29 13.39
CA SER A 1 29.48 8.91 12.57
C SER A 1 29.27 7.41 12.64
N PRO A 2 28.22 6.89 13.29
CA PRO A 2 28.04 5.45 13.31
C PRO A 2 27.42 5.02 11.98
N ARG A 3 28.21 4.27 11.21
CA ARG A 3 27.77 3.52 10.03
C ARG A 3 26.76 2.47 10.52
N ARG A 4 25.52 2.51 10.04
CA ARG A 4 24.60 1.38 10.21
C ARG A 4 25.12 0.23 9.34
N ALA A 5 25.43 -0.90 9.97
CA ALA A 5 25.56 -2.17 9.27
C ALA A 5 24.22 -2.52 8.59
N PRO A 6 24.20 -3.14 7.40
CA PRO A 6 22.97 -3.55 6.73
C PRO A 6 22.43 -4.81 7.41
N GLY A 7 21.80 -4.64 8.58
CA GLY A 7 20.85 -5.62 9.07
C GLY A 7 19.67 -5.59 8.12
N THR A 8 19.48 -6.63 7.32
CA THR A 8 18.30 -6.81 6.47
C THR A 8 17.06 -6.70 7.34
N ALA A 9 16.42 -5.52 7.34
CA ALA A 9 15.05 -5.41 7.81
C ALA A 9 14.25 -6.40 6.95
N ALA A 10 13.72 -7.45 7.56
CA ALA A 10 12.91 -8.43 6.86
C ALA A 10 11.82 -7.66 6.08
N ARG A 11 11.83 -7.79 4.75
CA ARG A 11 10.88 -7.11 3.89
C ARG A 11 9.51 -7.69 4.20
N VAL A 12 8.56 -6.85 4.60
CA VAL A 12 7.19 -7.28 4.89
C VAL A 12 6.63 -7.96 3.63
N PRO A 13 6.20 -9.23 3.71
CA PRO A 13 5.53 -9.89 2.59
C PRO A 13 4.37 -9.03 2.07
N CYS A 14 4.39 -8.76 0.77
CA CYS A 14 3.41 -7.92 0.10
C CYS A 14 2.80 -8.68 -1.07
N ARG A 15 1.49 -8.54 -1.28
CA ARG A 15 0.77 -9.01 -2.48
C ARG A 15 -0.06 -7.87 -3.05
N VAL A 16 -0.31 -7.96 -4.34
CA VAL A 16 -1.12 -6.99 -5.08
C VAL A 16 -2.16 -7.75 -5.91
N SER A 17 -3.26 -7.09 -6.22
CA SER A 17 -4.34 -7.64 -7.06
C SER A 17 -3.85 -8.06 -8.44
N SER A 18 -3.07 -7.20 -9.08
CA SER A 18 -2.62 -7.36 -10.47
C SER A 18 -1.36 -6.54 -10.74
N VAL A 19 -0.73 -6.78 -11.89
CA VAL A 19 0.40 -6.00 -12.41
C VAL A 19 0.15 -5.81 -13.91
N LEU A 20 0.28 -4.57 -14.39
CA LEU A 20 0.08 -4.23 -15.79
C LEU A 20 0.89 -5.15 -16.71
N ASN A 21 0.20 -5.77 -17.69
CA ASN A 21 0.80 -6.72 -18.65
C ASN A 21 1.57 -7.89 -18.01
N ARG A 22 1.36 -8.16 -16.71
CA ARG A 22 2.15 -9.11 -15.91
C ARG A 22 3.65 -8.78 -15.87
N ASP A 23 4.05 -7.55 -16.22
CA ASP A 23 5.43 -7.11 -16.19
C ASP A 23 5.84 -6.68 -14.78
N ALA A 24 6.11 -7.66 -13.94
CA ALA A 24 6.59 -7.44 -12.59
C ALA A 24 8.00 -6.83 -12.53
N LYS A 25 8.75 -6.80 -13.63
CA LYS A 25 10.07 -6.18 -13.68
C LYS A 25 9.96 -4.65 -13.76
N GLN A 26 9.01 -4.15 -14.55
CA GLN A 26 8.82 -2.71 -14.75
C GLN A 26 7.76 -2.11 -13.81
N PHE A 27 6.71 -2.86 -13.48
CA PHE A 27 5.54 -2.35 -12.77
C PHE A 27 5.22 -3.11 -11.47
N GLY A 28 6.21 -3.83 -10.93
CA GLY A 28 6.01 -4.69 -9.77
C GLY A 28 5.85 -3.94 -8.44
N LYS A 29 5.16 -4.58 -7.50
CA LYS A 29 4.92 -4.08 -6.13
C LYS A 29 6.16 -3.67 -5.36
N GLN A 30 7.34 -4.18 -5.70
CA GLN A 30 8.59 -3.79 -5.07
C GLN A 30 8.88 -2.29 -5.22
N HIS A 31 8.40 -1.68 -6.30
CA HIS A 31 8.65 -0.29 -6.61
C HIS A 31 7.94 0.68 -5.67
N MET A 32 6.85 0.26 -5.01
CA MET A 32 6.24 1.07 -3.96
C MET A 32 7.16 1.31 -2.75
N PHE A 33 8.26 0.57 -2.62
CA PHE A 33 9.12 0.55 -1.43
C PHE A 33 10.61 0.85 -1.73
N ASP A 34 10.97 1.15 -2.96
CA ASP A 34 12.38 1.37 -3.35
C ASP A 34 12.83 2.85 -3.28
N ALA A 35 11.93 3.75 -2.89
CA ALA A 35 12.15 5.20 -2.78
C ALA A 35 12.56 5.88 -4.09
N SER A 36 12.30 5.23 -5.24
CA SER A 36 12.54 5.81 -6.56
C SER A 36 11.34 6.63 -7.03
N GLU A 37 11.60 7.83 -7.54
CA GLU A 37 10.57 8.67 -8.18
C GLU A 37 10.23 8.23 -9.60
N GLU A 38 10.99 7.27 -10.17
CA GLU A 38 10.86 6.84 -11.57
C GLU A 38 10.15 5.50 -11.73
N THR A 39 10.04 4.72 -10.65
CA THR A 39 9.47 3.37 -10.69
C THR A 39 8.22 3.28 -9.84
N CYS A 40 7.24 2.49 -10.29
CA CYS A 40 5.95 2.39 -9.63
C CYS A 40 5.39 0.97 -9.68
N TRP A 41 4.46 0.69 -8.78
CA TRP A 41 3.49 -0.37 -9.04
C TRP A 41 2.40 0.19 -9.94
N ASN A 42 2.09 -0.53 -11.02
CA ASN A 42 0.98 -0.23 -11.92
C ASN A 42 0.09 -1.46 -11.99
N SER A 43 -1.16 -1.32 -11.56
CA SER A 43 -2.13 -2.40 -11.66
C SER A 43 -2.57 -2.60 -13.12
N ASP A 44 -3.10 -3.79 -13.42
CA ASP A 44 -3.91 -3.95 -14.62
C ASP A 44 -5.30 -3.32 -14.42
N GLN A 45 -6.11 -3.29 -15.48
CA GLN A 45 -7.49 -2.82 -15.42
C GLN A 45 -8.36 -3.66 -14.47
N GLY A 46 -9.39 -3.05 -13.89
CA GLY A 46 -10.32 -3.76 -12.99
C GLY A 46 -11.15 -2.82 -12.11
N THR A 47 -12.22 -3.33 -11.52
CA THR A 47 -13.17 -2.52 -10.74
C THR A 47 -12.58 -2.02 -9.42
N CYS A 48 -11.78 -2.86 -8.75
CA CYS A 48 -11.04 -2.50 -7.54
C CYS A 48 -9.65 -3.14 -7.61
N GLN A 49 -8.65 -2.43 -7.08
CA GLN A 49 -7.29 -2.93 -6.95
C GLN A 49 -6.93 -3.00 -5.47
N TRP A 50 -5.95 -3.81 -5.08
CA TRP A 50 -5.61 -3.92 -3.67
C TRP A 50 -4.14 -4.26 -3.46
N VAL A 51 -3.66 -3.88 -2.27
CA VAL A 51 -2.37 -4.28 -1.72
C VAL A 51 -2.61 -4.94 -0.37
N THR A 52 -1.95 -6.07 -0.10
CA THR A 52 -1.89 -6.66 1.24
C THR A 52 -0.46 -6.65 1.76
N LEU A 53 -0.33 -6.45 3.07
CA LEU A 53 0.90 -6.55 3.83
C LEU A 53 0.68 -7.55 4.95
N ASP A 54 1.49 -8.61 4.98
CA ASP A 54 1.46 -9.62 6.03
C ASP A 54 2.68 -9.38 6.95
N PHE A 55 2.44 -8.84 8.14
CA PHE A 55 3.50 -8.50 9.08
C PHE A 55 4.01 -9.75 9.81
N PRO A 56 5.33 -9.90 10.01
CA PRO A 56 5.89 -11.07 10.70
C PRO A 56 5.61 -11.10 12.20
N ARG A 57 5.13 -9.98 12.77
CA ARG A 57 4.69 -9.82 14.15
C ARG A 57 3.52 -8.83 14.17
N PRO A 58 2.64 -8.89 15.19
CA PRO A 58 1.58 -7.91 15.35
C PRO A 58 2.15 -6.48 15.35
N VAL A 59 1.51 -5.60 14.60
CA VAL A 59 1.83 -4.18 14.54
C VAL A 59 0.61 -3.36 14.89
N LYS A 60 0.85 -2.20 15.50
CA LYS A 60 -0.15 -1.18 15.76
C LYS A 60 0.02 -0.08 14.72
N VAL A 61 -0.77 -0.12 13.66
CA VAL A 61 -0.69 0.85 12.56
C VAL A 61 -1.25 2.20 13.01
N SER A 62 -0.59 3.30 12.62
CA SER A 62 -1.02 4.66 12.94
C SER A 62 -1.09 5.59 11.74
N GLN A 63 -0.29 5.33 10.69
CA GLN A 63 -0.28 6.16 9.49
C GLN A 63 -0.16 5.32 8.22
N LEU A 64 -0.86 5.77 7.18
CA LEU A 64 -0.67 5.36 5.80
C LEU A 64 -0.10 6.53 5.00
N HIS A 65 1.00 6.27 4.30
CA HIS A 65 1.63 7.19 3.36
C HIS A 65 1.44 6.59 1.96
N VAL A 66 0.87 7.36 1.04
CA VAL A 66 0.65 6.89 -0.33
C VAL A 66 0.91 8.02 -1.31
N GLN A 67 1.63 7.71 -2.40
CA GLN A 67 1.84 8.62 -3.51
C GLN A 67 1.35 7.96 -4.80
N PHE A 68 0.29 8.52 -5.36
CA PHE A 68 -0.29 8.06 -6.62
C PHE A 68 0.37 8.74 -7.82
N GLN A 69 0.05 8.28 -9.03
CA GLN A 69 0.13 9.11 -10.23
C GLN A 69 -1.18 9.87 -10.41
N GLY A 70 -1.10 11.16 -10.76
CA GLY A 70 -2.30 11.92 -11.16
C GLY A 70 -3.01 11.26 -12.35
N GLY A 71 -4.33 11.15 -12.29
CA GLY A 71 -5.18 10.44 -13.23
C GLY A 71 -5.29 8.92 -13.00
N PHE A 72 -4.57 8.38 -12.01
CA PHE A 72 -4.56 6.95 -11.64
C PHE A 72 -4.67 6.74 -10.12
N SER A 73 -5.23 7.74 -9.44
CA SER A 73 -5.45 7.73 -8.00
C SER A 73 -6.77 7.05 -7.66
N SER A 74 -6.84 6.48 -6.45
CA SER A 74 -8.11 5.99 -5.88
C SER A 74 -8.89 7.13 -5.26
N ARG A 75 -10.22 7.14 -5.44
CA ARG A 75 -11.12 8.10 -4.76
C ARG A 75 -11.53 7.63 -3.36
N LEU A 76 -11.47 6.32 -3.09
CA LEU A 76 -11.77 5.71 -1.80
C LEU A 76 -10.79 4.57 -1.54
N CYS A 77 -10.01 4.68 -0.46
CA CYS A 77 -9.20 3.59 0.06
C CYS A 77 -9.88 2.99 1.29
N THR A 78 -10.27 1.72 1.22
CA THR A 78 -10.76 0.97 2.39
C THR A 78 -9.61 0.20 3.03
N LEU A 79 -9.38 0.45 4.31
CA LEU A 79 -8.38 -0.25 5.12
C LEU A 79 -9.07 -1.35 5.90
N GLU A 80 -8.62 -2.58 5.73
CA GLU A 80 -9.08 -3.75 6.46
C GLU A 80 -7.89 -4.45 7.12
N GLY A 81 -8.08 -5.04 8.28
CA GLY A 81 -7.02 -5.82 8.91
C GLY A 81 -7.55 -6.92 9.81
N CYS A 82 -6.66 -7.84 10.14
CA CYS A 82 -6.97 -8.98 11.01
C CYS A 82 -5.71 -9.45 11.75
N LYS A 83 -5.92 -10.23 12.81
CA LYS A 83 -4.87 -11.05 13.39
C LYS A 83 -4.75 -12.37 12.65
N ALA A 84 -3.66 -13.09 12.91
CA ALA A 84 -3.42 -14.41 12.31
C ALA A 84 -4.59 -15.37 12.58
N GLY A 85 -5.21 -15.88 11.51
CA GLY A 85 -6.33 -16.81 11.58
C GLY A 85 -7.72 -16.15 11.69
N GLU A 86 -7.80 -14.83 11.79
CA GLU A 86 -9.05 -14.08 11.82
C GLU A 86 -9.45 -13.54 10.44
N GLU A 87 -10.74 -13.22 10.27
CA GLU A 87 -11.25 -12.55 9.08
C GLU A 87 -10.85 -11.07 9.04
N LEU A 88 -10.69 -10.53 7.83
CA LEU A 88 -10.44 -9.11 7.63
C LEU A 88 -11.64 -8.29 8.08
N VAL A 89 -11.39 -7.32 8.95
CA VAL A 89 -12.40 -6.37 9.42
C VAL A 89 -12.00 -4.97 8.98
N LYS A 90 -12.99 -4.18 8.55
CA LYS A 90 -12.80 -2.78 8.17
C LYS A 90 -12.31 -1.96 9.38
N ILE A 91 -11.21 -1.23 9.16
CA ILE A 91 -10.56 -0.35 10.14
C ILE A 91 -10.95 1.10 9.88
N SER A 92 -10.86 1.54 8.62
CA SER A 92 -11.06 2.93 8.23
C SER A 92 -11.29 3.07 6.73
N GLU A 93 -11.73 4.26 6.32
CA GLU A 93 -11.80 4.72 4.94
C GLU A 93 -10.99 6.00 4.81
N LEU A 94 -10.30 6.13 3.67
CA LEU A 94 -9.54 7.32 3.33
C LEU A 94 -9.97 7.81 1.94
N TYR A 95 -9.90 9.12 1.70
CA TYR A 95 -10.32 9.75 0.46
C TYR A 95 -9.15 10.55 -0.14
N PRO A 96 -8.21 9.88 -0.83
CA PRO A 96 -7.06 10.56 -1.43
C PRO A 96 -7.46 11.56 -2.50
N GLN A 97 -6.62 12.57 -2.69
CA GLN A 97 -6.71 13.49 -3.81
C GLN A 97 -6.07 12.88 -5.05
N ASP A 98 -6.62 13.23 -6.22
CA ASP A 98 -6.00 12.86 -7.49
C ASP A 98 -4.78 13.73 -7.79
N SER A 99 -3.64 13.33 -7.24
CA SER A 99 -2.40 14.10 -7.34
C SER A 99 -1.17 13.20 -7.18
N HIS A 100 -0.04 13.68 -7.68
CA HIS A 100 1.25 13.05 -7.48
C HIS A 100 1.91 13.41 -6.14
N ALA A 101 1.27 14.22 -5.29
CA ALA A 101 1.84 14.57 -3.98
C ALA A 101 1.81 13.35 -3.05
N MET A 102 2.80 13.24 -2.16
CA MET A 102 2.76 12.31 -1.04
C MET A 102 1.60 12.67 -0.11
N GLN A 103 0.70 11.72 0.14
CA GLN A 103 -0.45 11.91 1.00
C GLN A 103 -0.30 11.10 2.28
N ILE A 104 -0.51 11.74 3.43
CA ILE A 104 -0.41 11.13 4.75
C ILE A 104 -1.81 11.09 5.36
N SER A 105 -2.23 9.89 5.74
CA SER A 105 -3.50 9.67 6.43
C SER A 105 -3.26 8.99 7.77
N PHE A 106 -3.98 9.43 8.79
CA PHE A 106 -3.96 8.83 10.12
C PHE A 106 -5.09 7.82 10.23
N THR A 107 -4.77 6.65 10.78
CA THR A 107 -5.76 5.59 10.99
C THR A 107 -5.94 5.31 12.49
N THR A 108 -7.02 4.61 12.82
CA THR A 108 -7.25 4.11 14.17
C THR A 108 -6.13 3.13 14.54
N LYS A 109 -5.70 3.22 15.80
CA LYS A 109 -4.57 2.47 16.36
C LYS A 109 -4.94 1.00 16.61
N THR A 110 -5.18 0.25 15.54
CA THR A 110 -5.58 -1.15 15.58
C THR A 110 -4.35 -2.06 15.51
N VAL A 111 -4.35 -3.10 16.34
CA VAL A 111 -3.32 -4.14 16.33
C VAL A 111 -3.71 -5.22 15.33
N LEU A 112 -2.83 -5.51 14.38
CA LEU A 112 -3.08 -6.44 13.28
C LEU A 112 -1.81 -7.19 12.89
N ASP A 113 -1.99 -8.38 12.30
CA ASP A 113 -0.95 -9.16 11.64
C ASP A 113 -0.99 -8.96 10.12
N LYS A 114 -2.17 -8.60 9.58
CA LYS A 114 -2.36 -8.34 8.16
C LYS A 114 -3.12 -7.05 7.93
N LEU A 115 -2.65 -6.26 6.99
CA LEU A 115 -3.34 -5.07 6.47
C LEU A 115 -3.66 -5.29 5.00
N LYS A 116 -4.90 -5.00 4.60
CA LYS A 116 -5.33 -4.88 3.21
C LYS A 116 -5.78 -3.45 2.96
N ILE A 117 -5.32 -2.90 1.86
CA ILE A 117 -5.73 -1.60 1.34
C ILE A 117 -6.43 -1.89 0.02
N THR A 118 -7.72 -1.59 -0.05
CA THR A 118 -8.51 -1.71 -1.28
C THR A 118 -8.67 -0.32 -1.87
N PHE A 119 -8.24 -0.16 -3.11
CA PHE A 119 -8.37 1.04 -3.93
C PHE A 119 -9.63 0.94 -4.77
N GLU A 120 -10.60 1.78 -4.45
CA GLU A 120 -11.92 1.80 -5.07
C GLU A 120 -12.10 3.08 -5.87
N ASN A 121 -13.02 3.03 -6.84
CA ASN A 121 -13.43 4.18 -7.65
C ASN A 121 -12.21 4.93 -8.23
N SER A 122 -11.38 4.23 -9.01
CA SER A 122 -10.21 4.88 -9.63
C SER A 122 -10.62 6.09 -10.45
N THR A 123 -9.71 7.05 -10.55
CA THR A 123 -9.79 8.19 -11.44
C THR A 123 -9.45 7.83 -12.89
N ASP A 124 -8.73 6.73 -13.11
CA ASP A 124 -8.49 6.16 -14.45
C ASP A 124 -9.76 5.47 -14.96
N PHE A 125 -10.07 5.67 -16.24
CA PHE A 125 -11.27 5.12 -16.88
C PHE A 125 -11.33 3.59 -16.85
N PHE A 126 -10.18 2.91 -16.90
CA PHE A 126 -10.10 1.45 -16.87
C PHE A 126 -9.93 0.88 -15.46
N GLY A 127 -9.98 1.73 -14.43
CA GLY A 127 -9.85 1.29 -13.06
C GLY A 127 -8.42 0.96 -12.62
N ARG A 128 -7.41 1.39 -13.38
CA ARG A 128 -6.00 1.16 -13.01
C ARG A 128 -5.59 2.06 -11.86
N ILE A 129 -4.63 1.59 -11.08
CA ILE A 129 -4.02 2.32 -9.97
C ILE A 129 -2.51 2.32 -10.17
N VAL A 130 -1.90 3.49 -10.01
CA VAL A 130 -0.44 3.65 -10.08
C VAL A 130 0.07 4.25 -8.77
N VAL A 131 0.96 3.53 -8.09
CA VAL A 131 1.53 3.94 -6.81
C VAL A 131 3.06 3.94 -6.90
N TYR A 132 3.65 5.11 -6.66
CA TYR A 132 5.10 5.28 -6.58
C TYR A 132 5.62 4.93 -5.19
N HIS A 133 4.91 5.36 -4.14
CA HIS A 133 5.31 5.10 -2.77
C HIS A 133 4.15 4.63 -1.90
N LEU A 134 4.41 3.59 -1.12
CA LEU A 134 3.53 3.08 -0.08
C LEU A 134 4.31 2.90 1.22
N GLY A 135 3.91 3.64 2.25
CA GLY A 135 4.47 3.55 3.59
C GLY A 135 3.39 3.22 4.62
N VAL A 136 3.67 2.28 5.52
CA VAL A 136 2.82 2.02 6.69
C VAL A 136 3.67 2.24 7.93
N LEU A 137 3.30 3.23 8.74
CA LEU A 137 3.99 3.52 9.99
C LEU A 137 3.15 3.11 11.19
N GLY A 138 3.84 2.76 12.27
CA GLY A 138 3.25 2.22 13.47
C GLY A 138 4.31 1.68 14.42
N GLU A 139 3.85 0.95 15.43
CA GLU A 139 4.68 0.33 16.45
C GLU A 139 4.67 -1.19 16.24
N ARG A 140 5.83 -1.84 16.38
CA ARG A 140 5.92 -3.31 16.51
C ARG A 140 5.62 -3.69 17.95
N LEU A 141 4.88 -4.78 18.15
CA LEU A 141 4.61 -5.35 19.46
C LEU A 141 5.49 -6.56 19.76
#